data_AF-A0A931QKW2-F1
#
_entry.id   AF-A0A931QKW2-F1
#
_cell.length_a   1.000
_cell.length_b   1.000
_cell.length_c   1.000
_cell.angle_alpha   90.00
_cell.angle_beta   90.00
_cell.angle_gamma   90.00
#
_symmetry.space_group_name_H-M   'P 1'
#
loop_
_entity.id
_entity.type
_entity.pdbx_description
1 polymer ?
#
loop_
_entity_poly.entity_id
_entity_poly.type
_entity_poly.pdbx_seq_one_letter_code
_entity_poly.pdbx_strand_id
1 'polypeptide(L)'
;MWEFVRKAPTDPVNNPGKLSTMDKKECVKDMKAHFEKQKAMLSKTCKFSETKKSGNTYATVSTCDVPQMQAKYTNKNETTVKGDSAYESRIDVEGTAAGKPVKWTETVTARRIGDCGK
;
A
#
# COMPACT_ATOMS: atom_id res chain seq x y z
N MET A 1 3.56 13.84 -13.41
CA MET A 1 3.04 14.13 -12.06
C MET A 1 1.93 13.15 -11.72
N TRP A 2 2.03 12.52 -10.56
CA TRP A 2 1.03 11.60 -10.03
C TRP A 2 0.46 12.13 -8.73
N GLU A 3 -0.84 11.94 -8.53
CA GLU A 3 -1.52 12.14 -7.26
C GLU A 3 -1.87 10.77 -6.68
N PHE A 4 -1.57 10.59 -5.39
CA PHE A 4 -1.84 9.40 -4.62
C PHE A 4 -2.73 9.80 -3.44
N VAL A 5 -3.81 9.05 -3.24
CA VAL A 5 -4.72 9.21 -2.11
C VAL A 5 -4.75 7.88 -1.36
N ARG A 6 -4.30 7.88 -0.10
CA ARG A 6 -4.34 6.71 0.78
C ARG A 6 -5.38 6.94 1.87
N LYS A 7 -6.27 5.98 2.08
CA LYS A 7 -7.17 5.92 3.23
C LYS A 7 -6.78 4.75 4.12
N ALA A 8 -6.38 5.06 5.35
CA ALA A 8 -5.91 4.07 6.33
C ALA A 8 -6.21 4.56 7.76
N PRO A 9 -6.36 3.66 8.75
CA PRO A 9 -6.54 4.06 10.13
C PRO A 9 -5.31 4.80 10.65
N THR A 10 -5.53 5.84 11.44
CA THR A 10 -4.46 6.55 12.19
C THR A 10 -4.05 5.77 13.43
N ASP A 11 -4.99 5.02 14.00
CA ASP A 11 -4.79 4.16 15.17
C ASP A 11 -5.48 2.81 14.90
N PRO A 12 -4.77 1.84 14.30
CA PRO A 12 -5.34 0.53 14.01
C PRO A 12 -5.64 -0.30 15.27
N VAL A 13 -5.13 0.11 16.45
CA VAL A 13 -5.29 -0.62 17.71
C VAL A 13 -6.55 -0.19 18.42
N ASN A 14 -6.75 1.12 18.61
CA ASN A 14 -7.88 1.62 19.39
C ASN A 14 -9.02 2.16 18.52
N ASN A 15 -8.76 2.51 17.26
CA ASN A 15 -9.78 3.08 16.35
C ASN A 15 -9.67 2.53 14.91
N PRO A 16 -9.71 1.20 14.69
CA PRO A 16 -9.45 0.59 13.37
C PRO A 16 -10.42 1.04 12.27
N GLY A 17 -11.65 1.45 12.61
CA GLY A 17 -12.63 1.98 11.66
C GLY A 17 -12.47 3.47 11.32
N LYS A 18 -11.68 4.22 12.09
CA LYS A 18 -11.49 5.66 11.89
C LYS A 18 -10.38 5.91 10.89
N LEU A 19 -10.75 6.03 9.63
CA LEU A 19 -9.81 6.27 8.53
C LEU A 19 -9.39 7.74 8.47
N SER A 20 -8.11 7.96 8.18
CA SER A 20 -7.58 9.23 7.69
C SER A 20 -7.28 9.15 6.21
N THR A 21 -7.45 10.27 5.53
CA THR A 21 -7.00 10.45 4.15
C THR A 21 -5.64 11.11 4.16
N MET A 22 -4.71 10.57 3.40
CA MET A 22 -3.41 11.15 3.10
C MET A 22 -3.31 11.38 1.60
N ASP A 23 -3.06 12.62 1.22
CA ASP A 23 -2.90 13.03 -0.17
C ASP A 23 -1.44 13.37 -0.43
N LYS A 24 -0.86 12.80 -1.50
CA LYS A 24 0.51 13.08 -1.91
C LYS A 24 0.56 13.30 -3.42
N LYS A 25 1.26 14.35 -3.83
CA LYS A 25 1.64 14.56 -5.23
C LYS A 25 3.13 14.30 -5.39
N GLU A 26 3.50 13.49 -6.36
CA GLU A 26 4.90 13.15 -6.62
C GLU A 26 5.17 13.06 -8.11
N CYS A 27 6.35 13.54 -8.52
CA CYS A 27 6.85 13.29 -9.86
C CYS A 27 7.37 11.85 -9.94
N VAL A 28 6.55 10.95 -10.48
CA VAL A 28 6.95 9.58 -10.82
C VAL A 28 7.05 9.47 -12.34
N LYS A 29 8.29 9.37 -12.85
CA LYS A 29 8.58 9.21 -14.29
C LYS A 29 8.43 7.75 -14.75
N ASP A 30 8.85 6.81 -13.90
CA ASP A 30 8.72 5.37 -14.13
C ASP A 30 8.04 4.74 -12.91
N MET A 31 6.80 4.29 -13.10
CA MET A 31 6.00 3.69 -12.04
C MET A 31 6.51 2.32 -11.61
N LYS A 32 7.08 1.53 -12.55
CA LYS A 32 7.64 0.22 -12.25
C LYS A 32 8.87 0.38 -11.35
N ALA A 33 9.81 1.24 -11.74
CA ALA A 33 11.00 1.52 -10.93
C ALA A 33 10.63 2.10 -9.56
N HIS A 34 9.58 2.93 -9.48
CA HIS A 34 9.07 3.46 -8.22
C HIS A 34 8.57 2.35 -7.29
N PHE A 35 7.75 1.41 -7.79
CA PHE A 35 7.28 0.28 -7.00
C PHE A 35 8.41 -0.67 -6.59
N GLU A 36 9.37 -0.95 -7.47
CA GLU A 36 10.53 -1.78 -7.15
C GLU A 36 11.37 -1.15 -6.03
N LYS A 37 11.58 0.17 -6.07
CA LYS A 37 12.25 0.91 -5.00
C LYS A 37 11.49 0.81 -3.67
N GLN A 38 10.17 0.99 -3.68
CA GLN A 38 9.35 0.84 -2.47
C GLN A 38 9.42 -0.58 -1.92
N LYS A 39 9.28 -1.59 -2.78
CA LYS A 39 9.39 -3.00 -2.40
C LYS A 39 10.76 -3.29 -1.77
N ALA A 40 11.85 -2.83 -2.38
CA ALA A 40 13.20 -3.02 -1.84
C ALA A 40 13.35 -2.39 -0.44
N MET A 41 12.78 -1.21 -0.22
CA MET A 41 12.77 -0.57 1.10
C MET A 41 11.96 -1.36 2.12
N LEU A 42 10.76 -1.82 1.75
CA LEU A 42 9.88 -2.60 2.63
C LEU A 42 10.39 -4.01 2.88
N SER A 43 11.17 -4.59 1.97
CA SER A 43 11.77 -5.93 2.12
C SER A 43 12.70 -6.06 3.33
N LYS A 44 13.13 -4.93 3.92
CA LYS A 44 13.90 -4.92 5.17
C LYS A 44 13.08 -5.36 6.38
N THR A 45 11.75 -5.19 6.33
CA THR A 45 10.81 -5.51 7.42
C THR A 45 9.68 -6.44 6.99
N CYS A 46 9.52 -6.68 5.69
CA CYS A 46 8.44 -7.49 5.13
C CYS A 46 8.98 -8.56 4.18
N LYS A 47 8.35 -9.73 4.19
CA LYS A 47 8.53 -10.77 3.17
C LYS A 47 7.35 -10.72 2.22
N PHE A 48 7.62 -10.77 0.92
CA PHE A 48 6.59 -10.72 -0.12
C PHE A 48 6.45 -12.09 -0.79
N SER A 49 5.22 -12.51 -1.05
CA SER A 49 4.95 -13.61 -1.97
C SER A 49 5.29 -13.19 -3.41
N GLU A 50 5.26 -14.16 -4.30
CA GLU A 50 5.17 -13.87 -5.72
C GLU A 50 3.90 -13.04 -6.01
N THR A 51 4.02 -12.07 -6.92
CA THR A 51 2.89 -11.27 -7.38
C THR A 51 2.17 -12.03 -8.48
N LYS A 52 0.90 -12.35 -8.25
CA LYS A 52 0.04 -12.99 -9.23
C LYS A 52 -0.67 -11.93 -10.07
N LYS A 53 -0.71 -12.11 -11.39
CA LYS A 53 -1.45 -11.25 -12.31
C LYS A 53 -2.68 -11.99 -12.85
N SER A 54 -3.83 -11.32 -12.86
CA SER A 54 -5.04 -11.78 -13.53
C SER A 54 -5.71 -10.60 -14.21
N GLY A 55 -5.72 -10.59 -15.55
CA GLY A 55 -6.16 -9.44 -16.34
C GLY A 55 -5.35 -8.19 -16.01
N ASN A 56 -6.04 -7.13 -15.59
CA ASN A 56 -5.46 -5.86 -15.14
C ASN A 56 -5.26 -5.78 -13.61
N THR A 57 -5.45 -6.88 -12.88
CA THR A 57 -5.29 -6.94 -11.42
C THR A 57 -4.01 -7.70 -11.03
N TYR A 58 -3.31 -7.16 -10.05
CA TYR A 58 -2.09 -7.70 -9.46
C TYR A 58 -2.35 -7.98 -7.99
N ALA A 59 -2.15 -9.23 -7.56
CA ALA A 59 -2.33 -9.66 -6.18
C ALA A 59 -0.99 -10.04 -5.57
N THR A 60 -0.69 -9.53 -4.37
CA THR A 60 0.52 -9.87 -3.62
C THR A 60 0.19 -10.00 -2.14
N VAL A 61 0.74 -11.02 -1.50
CA VAL A 61 0.70 -11.14 -0.04
C VAL A 61 2.04 -10.68 0.52
N SER A 62 2.02 -9.97 1.64
CA SER A 62 3.23 -9.67 2.38
C SER A 62 3.04 -9.95 3.86
N THR A 63 4.08 -10.43 4.52
CA THR A 63 4.12 -10.59 5.98
C THR A 63 5.21 -9.68 6.52
N CYS A 64 4.83 -8.74 7.39
CA CYS A 64 5.71 -7.73 7.96
C CYS A 64 5.92 -7.98 9.45
N ASP A 65 7.16 -7.87 9.90
CA ASP A 65 7.54 -7.78 11.31
C ASP A 65 8.10 -6.37 11.53
N VAL A 66 7.45 -5.60 12.41
CA VAL A 66 7.74 -4.18 12.65
C VAL A 66 8.10 -4.03 14.13
N PRO A 67 9.34 -4.38 14.54
CA PRO A 67 9.72 -4.47 15.94
C PRO A 67 9.54 -3.17 16.71
N GLN A 68 9.85 -2.03 16.08
CA GLN A 68 9.68 -0.70 16.66
C GLN A 68 8.24 -0.37 17.07
N MET A 69 7.25 -1.06 16.48
CA MET A 69 5.83 -0.92 16.80
C MET A 69 5.27 -2.12 17.57
N GLN A 70 6.11 -3.10 17.91
CA GLN A 70 5.68 -4.39 18.47
C GLN A 70 4.54 -4.99 17.66
N ALA A 71 4.70 -5.00 16.33
CA ALA A 71 3.62 -5.34 15.42
C ALA A 71 4.04 -6.37 14.37
N LYS A 72 3.11 -7.27 14.05
CA LYS A 72 3.25 -8.26 12.99
C LYS A 72 2.00 -8.26 12.15
N TYR A 73 2.15 -8.08 10.84
CA TYR A 73 1.03 -7.94 9.92
C TYR A 73 1.16 -8.92 8.77
N THR A 74 0.02 -9.40 8.29
CA THR A 74 -0.13 -9.98 6.97
C THR A 74 -1.01 -9.05 6.15
N ASN A 75 -0.50 -8.59 5.01
CA ASN A 75 -1.20 -7.73 4.09
C ASN A 75 -1.54 -8.52 2.82
N LYS A 76 -2.81 -8.53 2.43
CA LYS A 76 -3.27 -9.00 1.12
C LYS A 76 -3.56 -7.77 0.27
N ASN A 77 -2.69 -7.51 -0.71
CA ASN A 77 -2.82 -6.37 -1.61
C ASN A 77 -3.37 -6.83 -2.95
N GLU A 78 -4.44 -6.20 -3.41
CA GLU A 78 -4.98 -6.32 -4.75
C GLU A 78 -4.95 -4.95 -5.42
N THR A 79 -4.18 -4.83 -6.50
CA THR A 79 -4.04 -3.60 -7.27
C THR A 79 -4.62 -3.78 -8.66
N THR A 80 -5.67 -3.04 -8.98
CA THR A 80 -6.28 -2.99 -10.30
C THR A 80 -5.80 -1.76 -11.06
N VAL A 81 -5.16 -2.00 -12.21
CA VAL A 81 -4.71 -0.95 -13.12
C VAL A 81 -5.88 -0.49 -13.99
N LYS A 82 -6.17 0.81 -13.96
CA LYS A 82 -7.28 1.46 -14.68
C LYS A 82 -6.72 2.26 -15.86
N GLY A 83 -6.09 1.55 -16.80
CA GLY A 83 -5.32 2.13 -17.91
C GLY A 83 -3.96 2.70 -17.48
N ASP A 84 -3.28 3.37 -18.39
CA ASP A 84 -1.89 3.84 -18.17
C ASP A 84 -1.76 4.98 -17.16
N SER A 85 -2.88 5.60 -16.79
CA SER A 85 -2.91 6.84 -16.00
C SER A 85 -3.62 6.70 -14.67
N ALA A 86 -4.00 5.49 -14.25
CA ALA A 86 -4.60 5.28 -12.93
C ALA A 86 -4.45 3.85 -12.42
N TYR A 87 -4.42 3.69 -11.10
CA TYR A 87 -4.61 2.40 -10.44
C TYR A 87 -5.34 2.57 -9.11
N GLU A 88 -5.93 1.48 -8.64
CA GLU A 88 -6.52 1.39 -7.30
C GLU A 88 -6.00 0.14 -6.62
N SER A 89 -5.59 0.27 -5.37
CA SER A 89 -5.15 -0.82 -4.51
C SER A 89 -6.08 -0.94 -3.31
N ARG A 90 -6.53 -2.16 -3.04
CA ARG A 90 -7.15 -2.56 -1.78
C ARG A 90 -6.12 -3.38 -1.00
N ILE A 91 -5.89 -3.02 0.26
CA ILE A 91 -4.93 -3.70 1.12
C ILE A 91 -5.67 -4.14 2.38
N ASP A 92 -5.93 -5.43 2.49
CA ASP A 92 -6.49 -6.03 3.69
C ASP A 92 -5.36 -6.42 4.64
N VAL A 93 -5.39 -5.88 5.85
CA VAL A 93 -4.37 -6.07 6.87
C VAL A 93 -4.94 -6.84 8.05
N GLU A 94 -4.25 -7.88 8.48
CA GLU A 94 -4.56 -8.65 9.68
C GLU A 94 -3.29 -8.97 10.46
N GLY A 95 -3.36 -8.99 11.79
CA GLY A 95 -2.22 -9.35 12.62
C GLY A 95 -2.30 -8.84 14.04
N THR A 96 -1.17 -8.45 14.60
CA THR A 96 -1.06 -7.93 15.96
C THR A 96 -0.28 -6.62 16.02
N ALA A 97 -0.65 -5.75 16.96
CA ALA A 97 0.08 -4.52 17.28
C ALA A 97 -0.04 -4.24 18.78
N ALA A 98 1.09 -3.98 19.45
CA ALA A 98 1.14 -3.81 20.91
C ALA A 98 0.44 -4.95 21.68
N GLY A 99 0.63 -6.19 21.20
CA GLY A 99 0.03 -7.40 21.79
C GLY A 99 -1.47 -7.60 21.54
N LYS A 100 -2.15 -6.67 20.84
CA LYS A 100 -3.58 -6.77 20.53
C LYS A 100 -3.82 -7.22 19.09
N PRO A 101 -4.83 -8.06 18.83
CA PRO A 101 -5.22 -8.40 17.46
C PRO A 101 -5.80 -7.15 16.77
N VAL A 102 -5.45 -6.98 15.50
CA VAL A 102 -5.88 -5.85 14.67
C VAL A 102 -6.24 -6.32 13.28
N LYS A 103 -7.24 -5.66 12.68
CA LYS A 103 -7.68 -5.91 11.31
C LYS A 103 -8.27 -4.64 10.71
N TRP A 104 -7.88 -4.29 9.49
CA TRP A 104 -8.45 -3.17 8.77
C TRP A 104 -8.25 -3.34 7.25
N THR A 105 -8.90 -2.46 6.50
CA THR A 105 -8.69 -2.33 5.06
C THR A 105 -8.19 -0.93 4.76
N GLU A 106 -7.14 -0.84 3.96
CA GLU A 106 -6.68 0.41 3.37
C GLU A 106 -7.04 0.46 1.89
N THR A 107 -7.23 1.67 1.38
CA THR A 107 -7.31 1.91 -0.07
C THR A 107 -6.26 2.91 -0.49
N VAL A 108 -5.67 2.68 -1.65
CA VAL A 108 -4.78 3.62 -2.32
C VAL A 108 -5.29 3.83 -3.73
N THR A 109 -5.63 5.06 -4.09
CA THR A 109 -5.87 5.42 -5.48
C THR A 109 -4.70 6.25 -5.98
N ALA A 110 -4.36 6.07 -7.25
CA ALA A 110 -3.40 6.91 -7.91
C ALA A 110 -3.90 7.31 -9.28
N ARG A 111 -3.61 8.55 -9.67
CA ARG A 111 -3.92 9.07 -11.00
C ARG A 111 -2.83 10.00 -11.50
N ARG A 112 -2.57 9.96 -12.81
CA ARG A 112 -1.71 10.95 -13.48
C ARG A 112 -2.47 12.27 -13.57
N ILE A 113 -1.87 13.34 -13.06
CA ILE A 113 -2.48 14.69 -13.03
C ILE A 113 -1.75 15.69 -13.93
N GLY A 114 -0.78 15.22 -14.71
CA GLY A 114 0.00 16.03 -15.64
C GLY A 114 1.40 15.45 -15.83
N ASP A 115 2.27 16.23 -16.45
CA ASP A 115 3.66 15.86 -16.65
C ASP A 115 4.53 16.26 -15.45
N CYS A 116 5.69 15.64 -15.35
CA CYS A 116 6.70 16.16 -14.45
C CYS A 116 7.29 17.42 -15.08
N GLY A 117 7.40 18.51 -14.31
CA GLY A 117 8.25 19.64 -14.70
C GLY A 117 9.69 19.18 -14.93
N LYS A 118 10.46 19.99 -15.67
CA LYS A 118 11.91 19.81 -15.81
C LYS A 118 12.62 20.02 -14.48
#